data_AF-A0A377Q2J4-F1
#
_entry.id   AF-A0A377Q2J4-F1
#
_cell.length_a   1.000
_cell.length_b   1.000
_cell.length_c   1.000
_cell.angle_alpha   90.00
_cell.angle_beta   90.00
_cell.angle_gamma   90.00
#
_symmetry.space_group_name_H-M   'P 1'
#
loop_
_entity.id
_entity.type
_entity.pdbx_description
1 polymer ?
#
loop_
_entity_poly.entity_id
_entity_poly.type
_entity_poly.pdbx_seq_one_letter_code
_entity_poly.pdbx_strand_id
1 'polypeptide(L)'
;MFLAEFRIALASVSAFFVSQQADIYVFYWLKSKFPKLWWLRNVGSTAFSQFVDTVVFFHIAFLFVMPWQNILMLIAGDYLIKFILAFLNTPLFYLFAIRMQNFLGICAK
;
A
#
# COMPACT_ATOMS: atom_id res chain seq x y z
N MET A 1 11.48 -4.44 -28.07
CA MET A 1 12.21 -4.43 -26.78
C MET A 1 12.06 -3.09 -26.06
N PHE A 2 12.42 -1.94 -26.67
CA PHE A 2 12.35 -0.62 -26.01
C PHE A 2 10.94 -0.11 -25.62
N LEU A 3 9.89 -0.50 -26.36
CA LEU A 3 8.51 -0.06 -26.09
C LEU A 3 7.88 -0.71 -24.85
N ALA A 4 8.38 -1.86 -24.40
CA ALA A 4 7.90 -2.51 -23.18
C ALA A 4 8.30 -1.72 -21.94
N GLU A 5 9.57 -1.27 -21.89
CA GLU A 5 10.12 -0.47 -20.79
C GLU A 5 9.37 0.85 -20.60
N PHE A 6 9.07 1.55 -21.71
CA PHE A 6 8.34 2.82 -21.65
C PHE A 6 6.92 2.65 -21.11
N ARG A 7 6.23 1.57 -21.51
CA ARG A 7 4.88 1.29 -21.04
C ARG A 7 4.84 0.95 -19.55
N ILE A 8 5.83 0.19 -19.07
CA ILE A 8 5.98 -0.15 -17.64
C ILE A 8 6.31 1.10 -16.83
N ALA A 9 7.19 1.98 -17.33
CA ALA A 9 7.52 3.24 -16.69
C ALA A 9 6.30 4.15 -16.57
N LEU A 10 5.52 4.30 -17.65
CA LEU A 10 4.27 5.07 -17.63
C LEU A 10 3.24 4.48 -16.67
N ALA A 11 3.10 3.15 -16.64
CA ALA A 11 2.20 2.47 -15.70
C ALA A 11 2.59 2.76 -14.24
N SER A 12 3.88 2.69 -13.91
CA SER A 12 4.40 2.96 -12.56
C SER A 12 4.16 4.41 -12.13
N VAL A 13 4.48 5.38 -12.98
CA VAL A 13 4.24 6.80 -12.66
C VAL A 13 2.75 7.07 -12.47
N SER A 14 1.89 6.52 -13.34
CA SER A 14 0.44 6.70 -13.24
C SER A 14 -0.12 6.07 -11.97
N ALA A 15 0.31 4.85 -11.64
CA ALA A 15 -0.08 4.14 -10.42
C ALA A 15 0.35 4.91 -9.17
N PHE A 16 1.58 5.44 -9.16
CA PHE A 16 2.10 6.23 -8.05
C PHE A 16 1.26 7.47 -7.79
N PHE A 17 0.92 8.26 -8.83
CA PHE A 17 0.09 9.46 -8.65
C PHE A 17 -1.29 9.15 -8.07
N VAL A 18 -1.93 8.09 -8.57
CA VAL A 18 -3.26 7.68 -8.11
C VAL A 18 -3.20 7.14 -6.68
N SER A 19 -2.20 6.30 -6.39
CA SER A 19 -1.98 5.70 -5.08
C SER A 19 -1.68 6.76 -4.01
N GLN A 20 -0.84 7.75 -4.31
CA GLN A 20 -0.49 8.81 -3.37
C GLN A 20 -1.71 9.65 -2.96
N GLN A 21 -2.58 9.96 -3.93
CA GLN A 21 -3.83 10.69 -3.66
C GLN A 21 -4.79 9.85 -2.80
N ALA A 22 -4.90 8.55 -3.12
CA ALA A 22 -5.71 7.61 -2.36
C ALA A 22 -5.22 7.47 -0.91
N ASP A 23 -3.90 7.45 -0.70
CA ASP A 23 -3.29 7.37 0.64
C ASP A 23 -3.69 8.53 1.52
N ILE A 24 -3.54 9.75 1.01
CA ILE A 24 -3.88 10.97 1.73
C ILE A 24 -5.38 10.96 2.07
N TYR A 25 -6.24 10.66 1.10
CA TYR A 25 -7.68 10.63 1.31
C TYR A 25 -8.09 9.62 2.38
N VAL A 26 -7.60 8.39 2.27
CA VAL A 26 -7.94 7.31 3.21
C VAL A 26 -7.35 7.56 4.59
N PHE A 27 -6.14 8.12 4.67
CA PHE A 27 -5.54 8.52 5.94
C PHE A 27 -6.39 9.55 6.68
N TYR A 28 -6.82 10.62 5.99
CA TYR A 28 -7.68 11.64 6.61
C TYR A 28 -9.06 11.09 6.98
N TRP A 29 -9.63 10.22 6.14
CA TRP A 29 -10.90 9.56 6.43
C TRP A 29 -10.82 8.66 7.67
N LEU A 30 -9.78 7.82 7.78
CA LEU A 30 -9.51 6.98 8.96
C LEU A 30 -9.22 7.83 10.20
N LYS A 31 -8.48 8.93 10.05
CA LYS A 31 -8.18 9.88 11.14
C LYS A 31 -9.47 10.50 11.70
N SER A 32 -10.42 10.86 10.83
CA SER A 32 -11.69 11.44 11.26
C SER A 32 -12.62 10.41 11.93
N LYS A 33 -12.61 9.15 11.48
CA LYS A 33 -13.53 8.11 11.95
C LYS A 33 -13.03 7.39 13.20
N PHE A 34 -11.72 7.17 13.30
CA PHE A 34 -11.08 6.40 14.38
C PHE A 34 -9.89 7.17 15.00
N PRO A 35 -10.14 8.32 15.67
CA PRO A 35 -9.08 9.18 16.18
C PRO A 35 -8.19 8.52 17.26
N LYS A 36 -8.70 7.51 17.96
CA LYS A 36 -7.97 6.78 19.02
C LYS A 36 -7.02 5.71 18.49
N LEU A 37 -7.15 5.25 17.25
CA LEU A 37 -6.37 4.13 16.69
C LEU A 37 -5.27 4.66 15.75
N TRP A 38 -4.16 5.09 16.34
CA TRP A 38 -3.02 5.73 15.64
C TRP A 38 -2.35 4.80 14.63
N TRP A 39 -2.30 3.50 14.94
CA TRP A 39 -1.74 2.46 14.07
C TRP A 39 -2.64 2.13 12.88
N LEU A 40 -3.96 2.09 13.09
CA LEU A 40 -4.93 1.68 12.08
C LEU A 40 -4.96 2.65 10.89
N ARG A 41 -4.82 3.95 11.13
CA ARG A 41 -4.76 4.95 10.05
C ARG A 41 -3.52 4.81 9.18
N ASN A 42 -2.37 4.45 9.76
CA ASN A 42 -1.12 4.35 9.00
C ASN A 42 -1.03 3.04 8.23
N VAL A 43 -1.30 1.91 8.91
CA VAL A 43 -1.31 0.59 8.28
C VAL A 43 -2.47 0.47 7.30
N GLY A 44 -3.65 0.99 7.66
CA GLY A 44 -4.84 0.93 6.83
C GLY A 44 -4.76 1.79 5.58
N SER A 45 -4.24 3.03 5.67
CA SER A 45 -4.04 3.85 4.47
C SER A 45 -3.00 3.20 3.56
N THR A 46 -1.85 2.80 4.11
CA THR A 46 -0.78 2.17 3.33
C THR A 46 -1.26 0.90 2.63
N ALA A 47 -2.01 0.03 3.32
CA ALA A 47 -2.53 -1.21 2.74
C ALA A 47 -3.54 -0.95 1.60
N PHE A 48 -4.36 0.09 1.74
CA PHE A 48 -5.30 0.48 0.69
C PHE A 48 -4.59 1.11 -0.50
N SER A 49 -3.64 2.00 -0.27
CA SER A 49 -2.85 2.66 -1.31
C SER A 49 -2.02 1.66 -2.10
N GLN A 50 -1.41 0.67 -1.42
CA GLN A 50 -0.70 -0.43 -2.08
C GLN A 50 -1.63 -1.29 -2.94
N PHE A 51 -2.88 -1.51 -2.52
CA PHE A 51 -3.86 -2.19 -3.36
C PHE A 51 -4.19 -1.39 -4.63
N VAL A 52 -4.43 -0.09 -4.48
CA VAL A 52 -4.72 0.80 -5.61
C VAL A 52 -3.51 0.87 -6.56
N ASP A 53 -2.30 0.99 -6.03
CA ASP A 53 -1.06 0.98 -6.80
C ASP A 53 -0.92 -0.28 -7.66
N THR A 54 -1.03 -1.46 -7.06
CA THR A 54 -0.88 -2.73 -7.80
C THR A 54 -1.97 -2.91 -8.84
N VAL A 55 -3.22 -2.61 -8.49
CA VAL A 55 -4.35 -2.70 -9.43
C VAL A 55 -4.12 -1.79 -10.63
N VAL A 56 -3.80 -0.51 -10.41
CA VAL A 56 -3.59 0.48 -11.49
C VAL A 56 -2.36 0.12 -12.32
N PHE A 57 -1.26 -0.28 -11.67
CA PHE A 57 -0.03 -0.69 -12.34
C PHE A 57 -0.27 -1.86 -13.28
N PHE A 58 -0.81 -2.97 -12.78
CA PHE A 58 -1.02 -4.17 -13.60
C PHE A 58 -2.08 -3.96 -14.68
N HIS A 59 -3.11 -3.15 -14.42
CA HIS A 59 -4.07 -2.75 -15.47
C HIS A 59 -3.35 -2.03 -16.61
N ILE A 60 -2.59 -0.96 -16.34
CA ILE A 60 -1.98 -0.14 -17.40
C ILE A 60 -0.80 -0.88 -18.07
N ALA A 61 0.01 -1.59 -17.29
CA ALA A 61 1.19 -2.29 -17.80
C ALA A 61 0.82 -3.44 -18.75
N PHE A 62 -0.31 -4.13 -18.51
CA PHE A 62 -0.62 -5.40 -19.20
C PHE A 62 -1.96 -5.48 -19.93
N LEU A 63 -2.79 -4.42 -19.94
CA LEU A 63 -4.13 -4.41 -20.57
C LEU A 63 -4.20 -5.05 -21.97
N PHE A 64 -3.17 -4.84 -22.79
CA PHE A 64 -3.10 -5.30 -24.19
C PHE A 64 -2.06 -6.40 -24.44
N VAL A 65 -1.48 -6.96 -23.39
CA VAL A 65 -0.39 -7.95 -23.51
C VAL A 65 -0.84 -9.35 -23.16
N MET A 66 -1.78 -9.49 -22.23
CA MET A 66 -2.18 -10.79 -21.69
C MET A 66 -3.67 -10.83 -21.35
N PRO A 67 -4.26 -12.03 -21.25
CA PRO A 67 -5.66 -12.18 -20.88
C PRO A 67 -5.95 -11.57 -19.51
N TRP A 68 -7.17 -11.03 -19.35
CA TRP A 68 -7.64 -10.41 -18.11
C TRP A 68 -7.50 -11.33 -16.89
N GLN A 69 -7.73 -12.63 -17.08
CA GLN A 69 -7.59 -13.64 -16.03
C GLN A 69 -6.16 -13.71 -15.47
N ASN A 70 -5.14 -13.59 -16.33
CA ASN A 70 -3.74 -13.63 -15.92
C ASN A 70 -3.35 -12.35 -15.17
N ILE A 71 -3.88 -11.20 -15.59
CA ILE A 71 -3.66 -9.91 -14.91
C ILE A 71 -4.23 -9.95 -13.50
N LEU A 72 -5.46 -10.46 -13.33
CA LEU A 72 -6.07 -10.64 -12.01
C LEU A 72 -5.25 -11.56 -11.12
N MET A 73 -4.70 -12.64 -11.68
CA MET A 73 -3.88 -13.59 -10.93
C MET A 73 -2.56 -12.95 -10.45
N LEU A 74 -1.95 -12.07 -11.27
CA LEU A 74 -0.77 -11.30 -10.88
C LEU A 74 -1.09 -10.25 -9.81
N ILE A 75 -2.18 -9.50 -9.97
CA ILE A 75 -2.63 -8.53 -8.96
C ILE A 75 -2.86 -9.25 -7.62
N ALA A 76 -3.59 -10.37 -7.65
CA ALA A 76 -3.90 -11.13 -6.45
C ALA A 76 -2.63 -11.69 -5.79
N GLY A 77 -1.71 -12.27 -6.57
CA GLY A 77 -0.46 -12.81 -6.07
C GLY A 77 0.46 -11.76 -5.46
N ASP A 78 0.68 -10.66 -6.19
CA ASP A 78 1.54 -9.55 -5.72
C ASP A 78 0.94 -8.88 -4.46
N TYR A 79 -0.36 -8.63 -4.47
CA TYR A 79 -1.05 -8.04 -3.33
C TYR A 79 -1.08 -8.96 -2.11
N LEU A 80 -1.32 -10.27 -2.29
CA LEU A 80 -1.30 -11.24 -1.18
C LEU A 80 0.07 -11.29 -0.51
N ILE A 81 1.14 -11.34 -1.29
CA ILE A 81 2.51 -11.36 -0.75
C ILE A 81 2.77 -10.08 0.05
N LYS A 82 2.45 -8.91 -0.52
CA LYS A 82 2.59 -7.62 0.19
C LYS A 82 1.75 -7.56 1.46
N PHE A 83 0.52 -8.07 1.42
CA PHE A 83 -0.38 -8.10 2.57
C PHE A 83 0.13 -9.03 3.68
N ILE A 84 0.61 -10.23 3.34
CA ILE A 84 1.20 -11.18 4.31
C ILE A 84 2.46 -10.57 4.93
N LEU A 85 3.34 -9.96 4.13
CA LEU A 85 4.53 -9.28 4.63
C LEU A 85 4.16 -8.10 5.54
N ALA A 86 3.18 -7.28 5.16
CA ALA A 86 2.70 -6.18 5.98
C ALA A 86 2.10 -6.69 7.31
N PHE A 87 1.33 -7.77 7.26
CA PHE A 87 0.75 -8.40 8.45
C PHE A 87 1.85 -8.96 9.38
N LEU A 88 2.88 -9.59 8.84
CA LEU A 88 4.01 -10.11 9.60
C LEU A 88 4.90 -8.98 10.18
N ASN A 89 4.98 -7.84 9.50
CA ASN A 89 5.68 -6.64 9.98
C ASN A 89 4.90 -5.87 11.05
N THR A 90 3.57 -5.99 11.09
CA THR A 90 2.71 -5.30 12.06
C THR A 90 3.03 -5.64 13.53
N PRO A 91 3.21 -6.92 13.95
CA PRO A 91 3.60 -7.25 15.32
C PRO A 91 5.01 -6.76 15.67
N LEU A 92 5.94 -6.77 14.71
CA LEU A 92 7.26 -6.17 14.88
C LEU A 92 7.16 -4.66 15.13
N PHE A 93 6.32 -3.97 14.37
CA PHE A 93 6.10 -2.53 14.56
C PHE A 93 5.50 -2.21 15.93
N TYR A 94 4.60 -3.05 16.44
CA TYR A 94 4.03 -2.89 17.78
C TYR A 94 5.08 -3.11 18.88
N LEU A 95 5.94 -4.12 18.73
CA LEU A 95 7.06 -4.38 19.64
C LEU A 95 8.06 -3.21 19.65
N PHE A 96 8.41 -2.67 18.48
CA PHE A 96 9.29 -1.50 18.37
C PHE A 96 8.64 -0.22 18.88
N ALA A 97 7.35 0.00 18.62
CA ALA A 97 6.63 1.18 19.12
C ALA A 97 6.61 1.22 20.65
N ILE A 98 6.35 0.09 21.31
CA ILE A 98 6.41 -0.02 22.78
C ILE A 98 7.85 0.18 23.28
N ARG A 99 8.84 -0.42 22.61
CA ARG A 99 10.26 -0.31 22.99
C ARG A 99 10.77 1.13 22.87
N MET A 100 10.38 1.85 21.82
CA MET A 100 10.73 3.26 21.61
C MET A 100 10.03 4.17 22.62
N GLN A 101 8.78 3.88 23.01
CA GLN A 101 8.07 4.65 24.03
C GLN A 101 8.79 4.60 25.39
N ASN A 102 9.33 3.43 25.75
CA ASN A 102 10.15 3.26 26.95
C ASN A 102 11.53 3.93 26.86
N PHE A 103 12.09 4.11 25.66
CA PHE A 103 13.41 4.71 25.46
C PHE A 103 13.37 6.25 25.40
N LEU A 104 12.27 6.82 24.88
CA LEU A 104 12.09 8.27 24.74
C LEU A 104 11.45 8.95 25.96
N GLY A 105 10.97 8.20 26.96
CA GLY A 105 10.41 8.78 28.19
C GLY A 105 9.19 9.70 27.98
N ILE A 106 8.57 9.65 26.81
CA ILE A 106 7.37 10.44 26.51
C ILE A 106 6.19 9.67 27.10
N CYS A 107 5.88 9.98 28.36
CA CYS A 107 4.56 9.80 28.92
C CYS A 107 3.52 10.38 27.95
N ALA A 108 2.77 9.52 27.27
CA ALA A 108 1.59 9.94 26.53
C ALA A 108 0.37 9.39 27.27
N LYS A 109 -0.27 10.30 28.02
CA LYS A 109 -1.68 10.21 28.37
C LYS A 109 -2.53 10.34 27.11
#